data_AF-A0A2W4R8B3-F1
#
_entry.id   AF-A0A2W4R8B3-F1
#
_cell.length_a   1.000
_cell.length_b   1.000
_cell.length_c   1.000
_cell.angle_alpha   90.00
_cell.angle_beta   90.00
_cell.angle_gamma   90.00
#
_symmetry.space_group_name_H-M   'P 1'
#
loop_
_entity.id
_entity.type
_entity.pdbx_description
1 polymer ?
#
loop_
_entity_poly.entity_id
_entity_poly.type
_entity_poly.pdbx_seq_one_letter_code
_entity_poly.pdbx_strand_id
1 'polypeptide(L)'
;MSNLDIVFGYTKKIEKFLETEFKAEGRGLHTKINSIEYLLPIALIKKVRWIATIRNNMAHTEGFEFDNIDDFKSTCEAVLSELEAIRRDSAVLGKQRKAPLQLSPKAQHKRIKNQVDSLIDRRFKDQRKEYSAFVDTSRSIPLNQSKRGINNRNINKNIKKSTWKTMLAVALFILFGVIGISRWKEVSNFFNTYNNPVNLESIPYQDDDIKPKRRHK
;
A
#
# COMPACT_ATOMS: atom_id res chain seq x y z
N MET A 1 -1.05 24.59 27.68
CA MET A 1 -0.71 23.16 27.42
C MET A 1 0.58 23.16 26.62
N SER A 2 1.50 22.24 26.91
CA SER A 2 2.74 22.13 26.13
C SER A 2 2.46 21.54 24.73
N ASN A 3 3.33 21.80 23.75
CA ASN A 3 3.22 21.19 22.42
C ASN A 3 3.23 19.66 22.50
N LEU A 4 4.00 19.11 23.45
CA LEU A 4 4.04 17.68 23.74
C LEU A 4 2.65 17.18 24.19
N ASP A 5 2.03 17.83 25.17
CA ASP A 5 0.69 17.42 25.65
C ASP A 5 -0.36 17.43 24.53
N ILE A 6 -0.26 18.42 23.63
CA ILE A 6 -1.16 18.54 22.47
C ILE A 6 -0.95 17.34 21.53
N VAL A 7 0.30 17.07 21.13
CA VAL A 7 0.62 15.95 20.21
C VAL A 7 0.19 14.61 20.78
N PHE A 8 0.58 14.32 22.02
CA PHE A 8 0.22 13.06 22.68
C PHE A 8 -1.29 12.96 22.97
N GLY A 9 -1.94 14.08 23.29
CA GLY A 9 -3.39 14.13 23.49
C GLY A 9 -4.17 13.80 22.23
N TYR A 10 -3.85 14.44 21.09
CA TYR A 10 -4.54 14.18 19.82
C TYR A 10 -4.22 12.79 19.26
N THR A 11 -2.96 12.36 19.30
CA THR A 11 -2.59 11.02 18.84
C THR A 11 -3.33 9.93 19.62
N LYS A 12 -3.43 10.04 20.95
CA LYS A 12 -4.19 9.12 21.79
C LYS A 12 -5.69 9.11 21.44
N LYS A 13 -6.27 10.27 21.11
CA LYS A 13 -7.67 10.34 20.63
C LYS A 13 -7.86 9.56 19.33
N ILE A 14 -6.96 9.75 18.35
CA ILE A 14 -7.02 9.04 17.06
C ILE A 14 -6.83 7.54 17.27
N GLU A 15 -5.82 7.12 18.04
CA GLU A 15 -5.58 5.71 18.34
C GLU A 15 -6.82 5.04 18.96
N LYS A 16 -7.41 5.69 19.97
CA LYS A 16 -8.64 5.20 20.62
C LYS A 16 -9.78 5.06 19.60
N PHE A 17 -9.96 6.03 18.70
CA PHE A 17 -11.00 5.97 17.69
C PHE A 17 -10.80 4.79 16.72
N LEU A 18 -9.56 4.57 16.27
CA LEU A 18 -9.24 3.44 15.39
C LEU A 18 -9.47 2.09 16.08
N GLU A 19 -9.12 1.97 17.36
CA GLU A 19 -9.38 0.76 18.16
C GLU A 19 -10.87 0.51 18.38
N THR A 20 -11.64 1.53 18.78
CA THR A 20 -13.04 1.32 19.16
C THR A 20 -13.93 1.08 17.94
N GLU A 21 -13.78 1.92 16.91
CA GLU A 21 -14.68 1.96 15.76
C GLU A 21 -14.25 1.04 14.62
N PHE A 22 -12.93 0.86 14.43
CA PHE A 22 -12.38 0.06 13.31
C PHE A 22 -11.69 -1.22 13.76
N LYS A 23 -11.61 -1.49 15.07
CA LYS A 23 -10.92 -2.67 15.63
C LYS A 23 -9.45 -2.75 15.18
N ALA A 24 -8.79 -1.60 15.08
CA ALA A 24 -7.38 -1.56 14.76
C ALA A 24 -6.51 -2.24 15.83
N GLU A 25 -5.43 -2.88 15.41
CA GLU A 25 -4.54 -3.65 16.27
C GLU A 25 -3.10 -3.13 16.18
N GLY A 26 -2.36 -3.21 17.28
CA GLY A 26 -0.95 -2.85 17.34
C GLY A 26 -0.61 -1.90 18.49
N ARG A 27 0.69 -1.72 18.75
CA ARG A 27 1.18 -0.98 19.92
C ARG A 27 1.15 0.54 19.76
N GLY A 28 1.19 1.06 18.53
CA GLY A 28 1.15 2.49 18.26
C GLY A 28 0.43 2.84 16.97
N LEU A 29 0.22 4.14 16.75
CA LEU A 29 -0.57 4.67 15.63
C LEU A 29 -0.15 4.12 14.27
N HIS A 30 1.16 3.98 14.02
CA HIS A 30 1.68 3.46 12.75
C HIS A 30 1.35 1.98 12.53
N THR A 31 1.36 1.16 13.59
CA THR A 31 0.96 -0.25 13.49
C THR A 31 -0.56 -0.40 13.38
N LYS A 32 -1.32 0.42 14.12
CA LYS A 32 -2.78 0.43 14.10
C LYS A 32 -3.33 0.80 12.73
N ILE A 33 -2.76 1.83 12.09
CA ILE A 33 -3.21 2.22 10.74
C ILE A 33 -2.92 1.11 9.71
N ASN A 34 -1.79 0.42 9.82
CA ASN A 34 -1.45 -0.69 8.92
C ASN A 34 -2.43 -1.86 9.06
N SER A 35 -2.95 -2.15 10.26
CA SER A 35 -3.88 -3.26 10.46
C SER A 35 -5.25 -3.03 9.80
N ILE A 36 -5.61 -1.77 9.50
CA ILE A 36 -6.91 -1.39 8.91
C ILE A 36 -6.75 -0.63 7.58
N GLU A 37 -5.56 -0.64 6.97
CA GLU A 37 -5.30 0.18 5.78
C GLU A 37 -6.21 -0.17 4.59
N TYR A 38 -6.71 -1.40 4.54
CA TYR A 38 -7.64 -1.86 3.51
C TYR A 38 -9.05 -1.23 3.62
N LEU A 39 -9.40 -0.64 4.76
CA LEU A 39 -10.69 -0.01 5.02
C LEU A 39 -10.68 1.50 4.76
N LEU A 40 -9.50 2.11 4.60
CA LEU A 40 -9.34 3.55 4.65
C LEU A 40 -8.83 4.11 3.31
N PRO A 41 -9.22 5.34 2.95
CA PRO A 41 -8.65 6.03 1.79
C PRO A 41 -7.15 6.24 1.95
N ILE A 42 -6.41 6.08 0.84
CA ILE A 42 -4.93 6.25 0.81
C ILE A 42 -4.50 7.64 1.30
N ALA A 43 -5.27 8.69 0.97
CA ALA A 43 -4.99 10.04 1.43
C ALA A 43 -5.06 10.18 2.96
N LEU A 44 -6.07 9.58 3.59
CA LEU A 44 -6.24 9.57 5.04
C LEU A 44 -5.10 8.81 5.73
N ILE A 45 -4.71 7.64 5.19
CA ILE A 45 -3.58 6.86 5.69
C ILE A 45 -2.30 7.69 5.70
N LYS A 46 -2.03 8.47 4.65
CA LYS A 46 -0.85 9.35 4.58
C LYS A 46 -0.86 10.40 5.70
N LYS A 47 -2.00 11.05 5.96
CA LYS A 47 -2.15 12.02 7.05
C LYS A 47 -1.88 11.38 8.41
N VAL A 48 -2.46 10.20 8.67
CA VAL A 48 -2.25 9.48 9.93
C VAL A 48 -0.78 9.05 10.11
N ARG A 49 -0.11 8.62 9.03
CA ARG A 49 1.32 8.27 9.07
C ARG A 49 2.19 9.49 9.40
N TRP A 50 1.89 10.65 8.83
CA TRP A 50 2.58 11.90 9.16
C TRP A 50 2.42 12.27 10.64
N ILE A 51 1.19 12.19 11.19
CA ILE A 51 0.93 12.38 12.63
C ILE A 51 1.77 11.41 13.48
N ALA A 52 1.82 10.14 13.09
CA ALA A 52 2.61 9.13 13.79
C ALA A 52 4.12 9.43 13.77
N THR A 53 4.64 9.96 12.66
CA THR A 53 6.04 10.39 12.55
C THR A 53 6.35 11.52 13.54
N ILE A 54 5.52 12.56 13.59
CA ILE A 54 5.73 13.68 14.53
C ILE A 54 5.70 13.19 15.98
N ARG A 55 4.69 12.39 16.34
CA ARG A 55 4.60 11.81 17.68
C ARG A 55 5.81 10.97 18.03
N ASN A 56 6.33 10.18 17.09
CA ASN A 56 7.50 9.33 17.34
C ASN A 56 8.77 10.15 17.54
N ASN A 57 8.98 11.18 16.73
CA ASN A 57 10.12 12.09 16.90
C ASN A 57 10.04 12.79 18.25
N MET A 58 8.87 13.34 18.63
CA MET A 58 8.67 13.94 19.95
C MET A 58 8.87 12.97 21.13
N ALA A 59 8.59 11.68 20.93
CA ALA A 59 8.73 10.68 21.99
C ALA A 59 10.16 10.15 22.16
N HIS A 60 10.95 10.15 21.10
CA HIS A 60 12.18 9.35 21.03
C HIS A 60 13.42 10.10 20.56
N THR A 61 13.27 11.29 19.97
CA THR A 61 14.40 12.10 19.51
C THR A 61 14.68 13.18 20.55
N GLU A 62 15.86 13.10 21.18
CA GLU A 62 16.32 14.11 22.12
C GLU A 62 16.47 15.47 21.43
N GLY A 63 15.95 16.53 22.05
CA GLY A 63 16.02 17.89 21.50
C GLY A 63 15.15 18.15 20.26
N PHE A 64 14.23 17.24 19.90
CA PHE A 64 13.29 17.51 18.81
C PHE A 64 12.23 18.51 19.24
N GLU A 65 12.27 19.70 18.63
CA GLU A 65 11.24 20.73 18.74
C GLU A 65 10.38 20.75 17.48
N PHE A 66 9.09 21.01 17.65
CA PHE A 66 8.13 21.10 16.57
C PHE A 66 7.24 22.31 16.79
N ASP A 67 7.42 23.29 15.91
CA ASP A 67 6.84 24.63 16.08
C ASP A 67 5.47 24.76 15.44
N ASN A 68 5.19 23.95 14.41
CA ASN A 68 3.98 24.08 13.63
C ASN A 68 2.79 23.29 14.23
N ILE A 69 2.52 23.60 15.51
CA ILE A 69 1.53 22.88 16.32
C ILE A 69 0.09 23.09 15.80
N ASP A 70 -0.19 24.23 15.19
CA ASP A 70 -1.51 24.55 14.64
C ASP A 70 -1.83 23.71 13.40
N ASP A 71 -0.86 23.50 12.51
CA ASP A 71 -1.01 22.59 11.37
C ASP A 71 -1.17 21.14 11.80
N PHE A 72 -0.47 20.73 12.86
CA PHE A 72 -0.65 19.42 13.44
C PHE A 72 -2.07 19.25 13.99
N LYS A 73 -2.56 20.23 14.75
CA LYS A 73 -3.89 20.22 15.34
C LYS A 73 -4.98 20.16 14.26
N SER A 74 -4.91 21.04 13.27
CA SER A 74 -5.87 21.09 12.17
C SER A 74 -5.88 19.77 11.38
N THR A 75 -4.71 19.17 11.15
CA THR A 75 -4.60 17.86 10.50
C THR A 75 -5.22 16.76 11.34
N CYS A 76 -4.99 16.73 12.66
CA CYS A 76 -5.62 15.76 13.56
C CYS A 76 -7.15 15.88 13.57
N GLU A 77 -7.67 17.11 13.59
CA GLU A 77 -9.11 17.37 13.55
C GLU A 77 -9.73 16.94 12.22
N ALA A 78 -9.07 17.24 11.10
CA ALA A 78 -9.48 16.75 9.79
C ALA A 78 -9.51 15.22 9.71
N VAL A 79 -8.47 14.55 10.24
CA VAL A 79 -8.40 13.08 10.30
C VAL A 79 -9.56 12.50 11.11
N LEU A 80 -9.85 13.04 12.29
CA LEU A 80 -10.96 12.58 13.13
C LEU A 80 -12.31 12.78 12.41
N SER A 81 -12.50 13.94 11.77
CA SER A 81 -13.72 14.24 11.01
C SER A 81 -13.92 13.27 9.84
N GLU A 82 -12.87 12.98 9.08
CA GLU A 82 -12.89 12.01 7.96
C GLU A 82 -13.18 10.59 8.46
N LEU A 83 -12.56 10.16 9.56
CA LEU A 83 -12.82 8.85 10.18
C LEU A 83 -14.27 8.73 10.66
N GLU A 84 -14.82 9.79 11.24
CA GLU A 84 -16.23 9.83 11.64
C GLU A 84 -17.19 9.78 10.45
N ALA A 85 -16.85 10.41 9.33
CA ALA A 85 -17.63 10.32 8.10
C ALA A 85 -17.64 8.88 7.56
N ILE A 86 -16.47 8.24 7.45
CA ILE A 86 -16.35 6.83 7.01
C ILE A 86 -17.17 5.90 7.90
N ARG A 87 -17.10 6.09 9.22
CA ARG A 87 -17.87 5.30 10.18
C ARG A 87 -19.38 5.49 9.98
N ARG A 88 -19.84 6.73 9.81
CA ARG A 88 -21.26 7.04 9.58
C ARG A 88 -21.76 6.41 8.29
N ASP A 89 -21.01 6.53 7.20
CA ASP A 89 -21.37 5.96 5.91
C ASP A 89 -21.48 4.43 5.98
N SER A 90 -20.53 3.80 6.69
CA SER A 90 -20.56 2.35 6.95
C SER A 90 -21.79 1.92 7.75
N ALA A 91 -22.22 2.71 8.74
CA ALA A 91 -23.41 2.44 9.53
C ALA A 91 -24.72 2.60 8.72
N VAL A 92 -24.76 3.57 7.80
CA VAL A 92 -25.91 3.77 6.88
C VAL A 92 -26.02 2.61 5.91
N LEU A 93 -24.91 2.17 5.32
CA LEU A 93 -24.86 1.00 4.42
C LEU A 93 -25.25 -0.30 5.15
N GLY A 94 -24.90 -0.43 6.43
CA GLY A 94 -25.31 -1.57 7.26
C GLY A 94 -26.83 -1.67 7.48
N LYS A 95 -27.55 -0.54 7.58
CA LYS A 95 -29.02 -0.53 7.75
C LYS A 95 -29.79 -0.76 6.45
N GLN A 96 -29.23 -0.35 5.31
CA GLN A 96 -29.84 -0.54 3.99
C GLN A 96 -29.66 -1.96 3.45
N ARG A 97 -28.70 -2.73 3.99
CA ARG A 97 -28.51 -4.16 3.69
C ARG A 97 -29.44 -5.06 4.52
N LYS A 98 -30.76 -4.86 4.44
CA LYS A 98 -31.67 -6.04 4.41
C LYS A 98 -31.58 -6.61 2.99
N ALA A 99 -30.44 -7.20 2.67
CA ALA A 99 -30.13 -7.73 1.34
C ALA A 99 -30.64 -9.18 1.20
N PRO A 100 -31.06 -9.58 -0.01
CA PRO A 100 -31.88 -10.76 -0.29
C PRO A 100 -31.11 -12.07 -0.09
N LEU A 101 -31.84 -13.16 0.17
CA LEU A 101 -31.37 -14.54 0.41
C LEU A 101 -29.92 -14.76 -0.06
N GLN A 102 -28.98 -14.78 0.87
CA GLN A 102 -27.65 -15.34 0.60
C GLN A 102 -27.87 -16.79 0.17
N LEU A 103 -27.70 -17.07 -1.13
CA LEU A 103 -27.68 -18.44 -1.63
C LEU A 103 -26.60 -19.20 -0.86
N SER A 104 -27.02 -20.32 -0.26
CA SER A 104 -26.19 -21.23 0.52
C SER A 104 -24.82 -21.44 -0.14
N PRO A 105 -23.73 -21.61 0.64
CA PRO A 105 -22.39 -21.91 0.13
C PRO A 105 -22.37 -23.02 -0.94
N LYS A 106 -23.29 -23.99 -0.85
CA LYS A 106 -23.47 -25.06 -1.85
C LYS A 106 -23.95 -24.54 -3.21
N ALA A 107 -24.85 -23.57 -3.23
CA ALA A 107 -25.39 -22.98 -4.45
C ALA A 107 -24.40 -22.00 -5.10
N GLN A 108 -23.59 -21.29 -4.31
CA GLN A 108 -22.49 -20.47 -4.83
C GLN A 108 -21.41 -21.35 -5.48
N HIS A 109 -21.01 -22.43 -4.82
CA HIS A 109 -20.04 -23.38 -5.36
C HIS A 109 -20.51 -24.02 -6.67
N LYS A 110 -21.80 -24.41 -6.75
CA LYS A 110 -22.39 -24.94 -8.00
C LYS A 110 -22.35 -23.92 -9.14
N ARG A 111 -22.63 -22.65 -8.84
CA ARG A 111 -22.63 -21.58 -9.85
C ARG A 111 -21.23 -21.27 -10.37
N ILE A 112 -20.24 -21.22 -9.47
CA ILE A 112 -18.83 -21.02 -9.83
C ILE A 112 -18.32 -22.19 -10.65
N LYS A 113 -18.61 -23.43 -10.24
CA LYS A 113 -18.22 -24.64 -10.98
C LYS A 113 -18.76 -24.63 -12.41
N ASN A 114 -20.05 -24.35 -12.57
CA ASN A 114 -20.68 -24.30 -13.89
C ASN A 114 -20.10 -23.18 -14.79
N GLN A 115 -19.72 -22.04 -14.21
CA GLN A 115 -19.08 -20.96 -14.96
C GLN A 115 -17.68 -21.37 -15.44
N VAL A 116 -16.87 -21.98 -14.56
CA VAL A 116 -15.53 -22.47 -14.89
C VAL A 116 -15.59 -23.55 -15.97
N ASP A 117 -16.48 -24.53 -15.83
CA ASP A 117 -16.67 -25.61 -16.81
C ASP A 117 -17.05 -25.04 -18.19
N SER A 118 -17.91 -24.03 -18.23
CA SER A 118 -18.32 -23.38 -19.49
C SER A 118 -17.19 -22.56 -20.17
N LEU A 119 -16.21 -22.08 -19.40
CA LEU A 119 -15.06 -21.33 -19.91
C LEU A 119 -13.97 -22.28 -20.42
N ILE A 120 -13.76 -23.37 -19.68
CA ILE A 120 -12.89 -24.48 -20.06
C ILE A 120 -13.33 -25.05 -21.41
N ASP A 121 -14.63 -25.36 -21.55
CA ASP A 121 -15.17 -25.92 -22.80
C ASP A 121 -15.00 -24.98 -23.99
N ARG A 122 -15.20 -23.67 -23.82
CA ARG A 122 -14.96 -22.68 -24.90
C ARG A 122 -13.49 -22.67 -25.33
N ARG A 123 -12.58 -22.59 -24.35
CA ARG A 123 -11.13 -22.52 -24.62
C ARG A 123 -10.62 -23.76 -25.34
N PHE A 124 -11.11 -24.95 -24.97
CA PHE A 124 -10.72 -26.20 -25.65
C PHE A 124 -11.37 -26.37 -27.02
N LYS A 125 -12.55 -25.80 -27.28
CA LYS A 125 -13.18 -25.80 -28.61
C LYS A 125 -12.41 -24.95 -29.61
N ASP A 126 -11.92 -23.80 -29.17
CA ASP A 126 -11.16 -22.87 -30.02
C ASP A 126 -9.80 -23.45 -30.39
N GLN A 127 -9.08 -24.06 -29.43
CA GLN A 127 -7.80 -24.72 -29.71
C GLN A 127 -7.93 -25.93 -30.66
N ARG A 128 -9.03 -26.68 -30.62
CA ARG A 128 -9.25 -27.79 -31.58
C ARG A 128 -9.46 -27.29 -33.00
N LYS A 129 -10.15 -26.17 -33.19
CA LYS A 129 -10.35 -25.57 -34.52
C LYS A 129 -9.04 -25.02 -35.10
N GLU A 130 -8.21 -24.42 -34.25
CA GLU A 130 -6.89 -23.91 -34.63
C GLU A 130 -5.94 -25.06 -35.02
N TYR A 131 -5.94 -26.16 -34.27
CA TYR A 131 -5.13 -27.34 -34.59
C TYR A 131 -5.60 -28.07 -35.85
N SER A 132 -6.92 -28.20 -36.09
CA SER A 132 -7.42 -28.80 -37.34
C SER A 132 -7.06 -27.96 -38.57
N ALA A 133 -7.16 -26.63 -38.48
CA ALA A 133 -6.74 -25.73 -39.56
C ALA A 133 -5.23 -25.81 -39.86
N PHE A 134 -4.40 -25.99 -38.82
CA PHE A 134 -2.96 -26.21 -38.97
C PHE A 134 -2.63 -27.56 -39.64
N VAL A 135 -3.34 -28.63 -39.28
CA VAL A 135 -3.14 -29.98 -39.84
C VAL A 135 -3.57 -30.05 -41.32
N ASP A 136 -4.63 -29.34 -41.71
CA ASP A 136 -5.07 -29.27 -43.11
C ASP A 136 -4.10 -28.46 -43.97
N THR A 137 -3.53 -27.38 -43.44
CA THR A 137 -2.51 -26.56 -44.12
C THR A 137 -1.21 -27.35 -44.34
N SER A 138 -0.85 -28.20 -43.39
CA SER A 138 0.39 -29.00 -43.41
C SER A 138 0.36 -30.18 -44.40
N ARG A 139 -0.82 -30.59 -44.91
CA ARG A 139 -0.96 -31.65 -45.92
C ARG A 139 -0.64 -31.21 -47.36
N SER A 140 -0.36 -29.93 -47.59
CA SER A 140 -0.08 -29.37 -48.93
C SER A 140 1.41 -29.14 -49.23
N ILE A 141 2.33 -29.52 -48.33
CA ILE A 141 3.77 -29.31 -48.51
C ILE A 141 4.39 -30.57 -49.15
N PRO A 142 4.95 -30.50 -50.38
CA PRO A 142 5.60 -31.64 -51.00
C PRO A 142 6.87 -32.01 -50.24
N LEU A 143 6.96 -33.29 -49.86
CA LEU A 143 8.13 -33.95 -49.26
C LEU A 143 9.32 -33.93 -50.22
N ASN A 144 10.25 -32.99 -50.04
CA ASN A 144 11.58 -33.10 -50.61
C ASN A 144 12.50 -33.79 -49.58
N GLN A 145 13.00 -34.96 -49.95
CA GLN A 145 13.83 -35.81 -49.11
C GLN A 145 15.21 -35.18 -48.90
N SER A 146 15.65 -35.06 -47.65
CA SER A 146 17.07 -34.97 -47.33
C SER A 146 17.39 -35.84 -46.11
N LYS A 147 17.94 -37.01 -46.40
CA LYS A 147 18.58 -37.91 -45.43
C LYS A 147 19.85 -37.24 -44.91
N ARG A 148 19.87 -36.81 -43.64
CA ARG A 148 21.10 -36.79 -42.82
C ARG A 148 20.77 -37.22 -41.40
N GLY A 149 21.20 -38.43 -41.06
CA GLY A 149 21.15 -38.96 -39.71
C GLY A 149 22.18 -38.25 -38.82
N ILE A 150 21.72 -37.75 -37.68
CA ILE A 150 22.59 -37.32 -36.58
C ILE A 150 22.12 -38.07 -35.33
N ASN A 151 23.00 -38.94 -34.84
CA ASN A 151 22.81 -39.76 -33.64
C ASN A 151 22.77 -38.85 -32.39
N ASN A 152 21.58 -38.68 -31.82
CA ASN A 152 21.35 -37.89 -30.62
C ASN A 152 21.12 -38.83 -29.42
N ARG A 153 22.19 -39.25 -28.73
CA ARG A 153 22.07 -40.15 -27.57
C ARG A 153 22.80 -39.74 -26.29
N ASN A 154 23.44 -38.57 -26.20
CA ASN A 154 24.26 -38.26 -25.01
C ASN A 154 24.09 -36.87 -24.35
N ILE A 155 23.03 -36.12 -24.60
CA ILE A 155 22.85 -34.79 -23.97
C ILE A 155 21.95 -34.84 -22.69
N ASN A 156 21.21 -35.92 -22.45
CA ASN A 156 20.09 -35.89 -21.51
C ASN A 156 20.38 -36.33 -20.04
N LYS A 157 21.63 -36.27 -19.55
CA LYS A 157 21.93 -36.64 -18.15
C LYS A 157 22.47 -35.52 -17.26
N ASN A 158 22.94 -34.40 -17.81
CA ASN A 158 23.49 -33.29 -17.01
C ASN A 158 22.55 -32.09 -16.82
N ILE A 159 21.39 -32.05 -17.49
CA ILE A 159 20.47 -30.91 -17.41
C ILE A 159 19.62 -30.95 -16.13
N LYS A 160 19.34 -32.14 -15.56
CA LYS A 160 18.47 -32.26 -14.36
C LYS A 160 19.12 -31.82 -13.03
N LYS A 161 20.45 -31.74 -12.94
CA LYS A 161 21.14 -31.33 -11.70
C LYS A 161 21.45 -29.83 -11.62
N SER A 162 21.24 -29.08 -12.70
CA SER A 162 21.50 -27.63 -12.76
C SER A 162 20.23 -26.80 -12.51
N THR A 163 19.06 -27.33 -12.87
CA THR A 163 17.77 -26.60 -12.84
C THR A 163 17.22 -26.32 -11.44
N TRP A 164 17.48 -27.19 -10.46
CA TRP A 164 17.00 -26.96 -9.08
C TRP A 164 17.70 -25.77 -8.39
N LYS A 165 18.98 -25.52 -8.69
CA LYS A 165 19.72 -24.37 -8.15
C LYS A 165 19.22 -23.05 -8.73
N THR A 166 18.90 -23.03 -10.02
CA THR A 166 18.32 -21.84 -10.67
C THR A 166 16.90 -21.57 -10.18
N MET A 167 16.09 -22.61 -9.92
CA MET A 167 14.76 -22.44 -9.33
C MET A 167 14.80 -21.93 -7.89
N LEU A 168 15.77 -22.37 -7.08
CA LEU A 168 15.95 -21.88 -5.72
C LEU A 168 16.40 -20.40 -5.69
N ALA A 169 17.28 -20.01 -6.60
CA ALA A 169 17.72 -18.62 -6.76
C ALA A 169 16.57 -17.71 -7.20
N VAL A 170 15.73 -18.14 -8.15
CA VAL A 170 14.54 -17.38 -8.58
C VAL A 170 13.50 -17.27 -7.47
N ALA A 171 13.27 -18.33 -6.69
CA ALA A 171 12.36 -18.29 -5.54
C ALA A 171 12.84 -17.33 -4.45
N LEU A 172 14.15 -17.31 -4.15
CA LEU A 172 14.75 -16.37 -3.21
C LEU A 172 14.72 -14.93 -3.76
N PHE A 173 14.91 -14.72 -5.06
CA PHE A 173 14.80 -13.40 -5.68
C PHE A 173 13.37 -12.85 -5.66
N ILE A 174 12.35 -13.71 -5.73
CA ILE A 174 10.94 -13.31 -5.57
C ILE A 174 10.63 -13.03 -4.09
N LEU A 175 11.12 -13.86 -3.15
CA LEU A 175 10.93 -13.65 -1.71
C LEU A 175 11.65 -12.39 -1.19
N PHE A 176 12.88 -12.11 -1.65
CA PHE A 176 13.63 -10.91 -1.28
C PHE A 176 13.28 -9.69 -2.16
N GLY A 177 12.88 -9.88 -3.41
CA GLY A 177 12.44 -8.79 -4.30
C GLY A 177 11.09 -8.20 -3.91
N VAL A 178 10.23 -8.98 -3.22
CA VAL A 178 8.99 -8.46 -2.61
C VAL A 178 9.26 -7.71 -1.29
N ILE A 179 10.45 -7.87 -0.69
CA ILE A 179 10.81 -7.23 0.61
C ILE A 179 11.95 -6.21 0.50
N GLY A 180 12.62 -6.05 -0.65
CA GLY A 180 13.83 -5.22 -0.77
C GLY A 180 13.81 -4.17 -1.88
N ILE A 181 14.12 -2.92 -1.48
CA ILE A 181 14.88 -1.89 -2.23
C ILE A 181 14.09 -0.79 -2.97
N SER A 182 12.84 -1.00 -3.41
CA SER A 182 12.16 0.04 -4.22
C SER A 182 11.66 1.28 -3.46
N ARG A 183 11.81 1.38 -2.12
CA ARG A 183 11.30 2.52 -1.33
C ARG A 183 12.34 3.43 -0.70
N TRP A 184 13.63 3.26 -0.98
CA TRP A 184 14.66 4.15 -0.40
C TRP A 184 15.04 5.33 -1.31
N LYS A 185 14.89 5.20 -2.63
CA LYS A 185 15.15 6.29 -3.58
C LYS A 185 14.00 7.31 -3.70
N GLU A 186 12.75 6.89 -3.50
CA GLU A 186 11.61 7.83 -3.45
C GLU A 186 11.51 8.57 -2.11
N VAL A 187 11.91 7.93 -1.01
CA VAL A 187 11.96 8.60 0.31
C VAL A 187 13.05 9.67 0.33
N SER A 188 14.23 9.44 -0.26
CA SER A 188 15.28 10.46 -0.35
C SER A 188 14.92 11.63 -1.28
N ASN A 189 14.24 11.40 -2.41
CA ASN A 189 13.75 12.49 -3.27
C ASN A 189 12.58 13.26 -2.65
N PHE A 190 11.75 12.61 -1.82
CA PHE A 190 10.73 13.27 -1.01
C PHE A 190 11.34 14.21 0.05
N PHE A 191 12.46 13.81 0.66
CA PHE A 191 13.23 14.68 1.57
C PHE A 191 13.91 15.87 0.86
N ASN A 192 14.44 15.68 -0.35
CA ASN A 192 15.13 16.77 -1.08
C ASN A 192 14.21 17.85 -1.64
N THR A 193 12.92 17.56 -1.83
CA THR A 193 11.95 18.55 -2.34
C THR A 193 11.47 19.53 -1.25
N TYR A 194 11.62 19.18 0.04
CA TYR A 194 11.17 19.99 1.18
C TYR A 194 12.29 20.73 1.93
N ASN A 195 13.56 20.54 1.53
CA ASN A 195 14.73 21.17 2.15
C ASN A 195 15.25 22.40 1.39
N ASN A 196 14.47 23.00 0.48
CA ASN A 196 14.86 24.27 -0.14
C ASN A 196 14.34 25.42 0.74
N PRO A 197 15.20 26.10 1.53
CA PRO A 197 14.75 27.24 2.31
C PRO A 197 14.28 28.33 1.33
N VAL A 198 13.03 28.75 1.48
CA VAL A 198 12.55 29.99 0.86
C VAL A 198 13.49 31.10 1.32
N ASN A 199 14.18 31.71 0.35
CA ASN A 199 15.09 32.81 0.57
C ASN A 199 14.30 34.01 1.10
N LEU A 200 14.29 34.19 2.43
CA LEU A 200 13.70 35.31 3.16
C LEU A 200 14.71 36.46 3.29
N GLU A 201 15.35 36.86 2.20
CA GLU A 201 15.98 38.17 2.11
C GLU A 201 14.92 39.19 1.69
N SER A 202 14.36 39.88 2.68
CA SER A 202 13.77 41.23 2.64
C SER A 202 12.53 41.37 3.53
N ILE A 203 12.74 41.50 4.85
CA ILE A 203 11.76 42.19 5.70
C ILE A 203 12.54 43.26 6.49
N PRO A 204 12.22 44.56 6.33
CA PRO A 204 12.93 45.62 7.01
C PRO A 204 12.63 45.59 8.51
N TYR A 205 13.68 45.76 9.31
CA TYR A 205 13.63 45.89 10.76
C TYR A 205 12.93 47.20 11.13
N GLN A 206 11.88 47.13 11.94
CA GLN A 206 11.17 48.30 12.46
C GLN A 206 11.49 48.42 13.96
N ASP A 207 12.29 49.43 14.28
CA ASP A 207 12.73 49.82 15.61
C ASP A 207 11.57 50.52 16.33
N ASP A 208 10.99 49.89 17.35
CA ASP A 208 10.05 50.55 18.25
C ASP A 208 10.68 50.68 19.66
N ASP A 209 11.09 51.91 19.93
CA ASP A 209 11.59 52.46 21.18
C ASP A 209 10.69 52.13 22.40
N ILE A 210 11.21 51.35 23.35
CA ILE A 210 10.64 51.24 24.71
C ILE A 210 11.52 52.00 25.71
N LYS A 211 11.12 53.24 26.03
CA LYS A 211 11.65 54.02 27.16
C LYS A 211 11.25 53.41 28.52
N PRO A 212 12.15 53.35 29.51
CA PRO A 212 11.81 52.91 30.87
C PRO A 212 11.16 54.04 31.68
N LYS A 213 9.97 53.76 32.23
CA LYS A 213 9.26 54.67 33.14
C LYS A 213 9.78 54.50 34.57
N ARG A 214 10.68 55.41 34.98
CA ARG A 214 11.06 55.62 36.38
C ARG A 214 9.84 55.98 37.23
N ARG A 215 9.69 55.38 38.40
CA ARG A 215 8.98 55.99 39.53
C ARG A 215 9.80 55.81 40.81
N HIS A 216 10.33 56.95 41.29
CA HIS A 216 10.44 57.26 42.71
C HIS A 216 9.04 57.09 43.33
N LYS A 217 8.86 56.61 44.57
CA LYS A 217 9.49 57.01 45.83
C LYS A 217 9.21 55.91 46.85
#